data_AF-A0A419EEK7-F1
#
_entry.id   AF-A0A419EEK7-F1
#
_cell.length_a   1.000
_cell.length_b   1.000
_cell.length_c   1.000
_cell.angle_alpha   90.00
_cell.angle_beta   90.00
_cell.angle_gamma   90.00
#
_symmetry.space_group_name_H-M   'P 1'
#
loop_
_entity.id
_entity.type
_entity.pdbx_description
1 polymer ?
#
loop_
_entity_poly.entity_id
_entity_poly.type
_entity_poly.pdbx_seq_one_letter_code
_entity_poly.pdbx_strand_id
1 'polypeptide(L)'
;MNKPPRYLLTDQFDLGMLSSLTADITLTEISLEDVCQIIEEAERDKELGLHGGWVDAVRNKEAVSLVPNGAILLVARPVETDRGNIMKWVQVEVMA
;
A
#
# COMPACT_ATOMS: atom_id res chain seq x y z
N MET A 1 20.40 5.06 8.90
CA MET A 1 19.60 5.52 7.74
C MET A 1 18.38 4.63 7.63
N ASN A 2 17.18 5.15 7.91
CA ASN A 2 15.95 4.41 7.71
C ASN A 2 15.67 4.39 6.21
N LYS A 3 15.75 3.21 5.57
CA LYS A 3 15.33 3.05 4.18
C LYS A 3 13.81 3.29 4.14
N PRO A 4 13.26 4.06 3.19
CA PRO A 4 11.81 4.25 3.09
C PRO A 4 11.12 2.89 2.92
N PRO A 5 9.92 2.70 3.50
CA PRO A 5 9.19 1.44 3.36
C PRO A 5 8.88 1.19 1.88
N ARG A 6 9.00 -0.07 1.44
CA ARG A 6 8.79 -0.43 0.03
C ARG A 6 7.29 -0.62 -0.28
N TYR A 7 6.49 -0.81 0.74
CA TYR A 7 5.04 -0.82 0.67
C TYR A 7 4.44 0.03 1.79
N LEU A 8 3.21 0.49 1.61
CA LEU A 8 2.42 1.21 2.60
C LEU A 8 1.10 0.49 2.77
N LEU A 9 0.65 0.35 4.01
CA LEU A 9 -0.63 -0.25 4.34
C LEU A 9 -1.50 0.83 4.98
N THR A 10 -2.64 1.13 4.36
CA THR A 10 -3.57 2.13 4.89
C THR A 10 -5.00 1.63 4.79
N ASP A 11 -5.82 1.95 5.80
CA ASP A 11 -7.27 1.79 5.72
C ASP A 11 -7.96 3.05 5.18
N GLN A 12 -7.18 4.10 4.92
CA GLN A 12 -7.61 5.39 4.41
C GLN A 12 -6.89 5.69 3.10
N PHE A 13 -7.67 5.86 2.04
CA PHE A 13 -7.18 6.38 0.77
C PHE A 13 -7.84 7.73 0.52
N ASP A 14 -7.08 8.80 0.71
CA ASP A 14 -7.56 10.15 0.53
C ASP A 14 -7.07 10.73 -0.80
N LEU A 15 -7.94 11.43 -1.53
CA LEU A 15 -7.58 12.08 -2.80
C LEU A 15 -6.50 13.16 -2.60
N GLY A 16 -6.35 13.72 -1.39
CA GLY A 16 -5.23 14.57 -1.01
C GLY A 16 -3.88 13.85 -1.05
N MET A 17 -3.83 12.53 -0.87
CA MET A 17 -2.61 11.73 -1.13
C MET A 17 -2.25 11.70 -2.63
N LEU A 18 -3.24 11.93 -3.49
CA LEU A 18 -3.06 12.01 -4.94
C LEU A 18 -2.85 13.45 -5.43
N SER A 19 -3.00 14.44 -4.55
CA SER A 19 -2.95 15.86 -4.94
C SER A 19 -1.58 16.32 -5.46
N SER A 20 -0.51 15.54 -5.19
CA SER A 20 0.84 15.78 -5.71
C SER A 20 1.16 14.99 -7.00
N LEU A 21 0.24 14.15 -7.49
CA LEU A 21 0.46 13.33 -8.68
C LEU A 21 0.19 14.12 -9.95
N THR A 22 1.22 14.22 -10.79
CA THR A 22 1.12 14.65 -12.20
C THR A 22 0.97 13.46 -13.15
N ALA A 23 0.62 12.28 -12.61
CA ALA A 23 0.75 10.97 -13.23
C ALA A 23 -0.58 10.21 -13.17
N ASP A 24 -0.81 9.33 -14.15
CA ASP A 24 -1.98 8.45 -14.17
C ASP A 24 -1.89 7.38 -13.07
N ILE A 25 -3.04 6.99 -12.51
CA ILE A 25 -3.13 6.05 -11.40
C ILE A 25 -3.98 4.86 -11.80
N THR A 26 -3.45 3.66 -11.56
CA THR A 26 -4.20 2.41 -11.72
C THR A 26 -4.57 1.86 -10.35
N LEU A 27 -5.83 1.45 -10.20
CA LEU A 27 -6.36 0.79 -9.00
C LEU A 27 -6.72 -0.65 -9.36
N THR A 28 -6.04 -1.60 -8.74
CA THR A 28 -6.27 -3.03 -8.97
C THR A 28 -6.80 -3.67 -7.70
N GLU A 29 -8.01 -4.24 -7.74
CA GLU A 29 -8.53 -5.06 -6.63
C GLU A 29 -7.71 -6.36 -6.57
N ILE A 30 -7.19 -6.67 -5.39
CA ILE A 30 -6.34 -7.84 -5.14
C ILE A 30 -6.87 -8.64 -3.96
N SER A 31 -6.48 -9.92 -3.87
CA SER A 31 -6.85 -10.76 -2.73
C SER A 31 -5.95 -10.48 -1.52
N LEU A 32 -6.37 -10.93 -0.32
CA LEU A 32 -5.51 -10.90 0.86
C LEU A 32 -4.24 -11.76 0.69
N GLU A 33 -4.34 -12.84 -0.08
CA GLU A 33 -3.19 -13.71 -0.38
C GLU A 33 -2.14 -12.95 -1.21
N ASP A 34 -2.58 -12.21 -2.23
CA ASP A 34 -1.71 -11.36 -3.04
C ASP A 34 -1.06 -10.24 -2.20
N VAL A 35 -1.83 -9.63 -1.28
CA VAL A 35 -1.30 -8.62 -0.33
C VAL A 35 -0.16 -9.20 0.50
N CYS A 36 -0.36 -10.39 1.08
CA CYS A 36 0.67 -11.07 1.87
C CYS A 36 1.91 -11.36 1.03
N GLN A 37 1.73 -11.87 -0.19
CA GLN A 37 2.84 -12.18 -1.09
C GLN A 37 3.65 -10.92 -1.46
N ILE A 38 2.99 -9.82 -1.82
CA ILE A 38 3.66 -8.55 -2.16
C ILE A 38 4.53 -8.06 -1.00
N ILE A 39 4.00 -8.16 0.22
CA ILE A 39 4.71 -7.75 1.44
C ILE A 39 5.93 -8.65 1.66
N GLU A 40 5.78 -9.97 1.61
CA GLU A 40 6.88 -10.92 1.78
C GLU A 40 8.01 -10.71 0.77
N GLU A 41 7.66 -10.48 -0.49
CA GLU A 41 8.62 -10.19 -1.56
C GLU A 41 9.36 -8.87 -1.30
N ALA A 42 8.62 -7.81 -0.91
CA ALA A 42 9.19 -6.50 -0.64
C ALA A 42 10.13 -6.48 0.57
N GLU A 43 9.86 -7.30 1.60
CA GLU A 43 10.72 -7.45 2.77
C GLU A 43 11.98 -8.27 2.45
N ARG A 44 11.82 -9.37 1.71
CA ARG A 44 12.93 -10.22 1.23
C ARG A 44 13.95 -9.41 0.43
N ASP A 45 13.48 -8.56 -0.48
CA ASP A 45 14.32 -7.72 -1.33
C ASP A 45 15.18 -6.71 -0.56
N LYS A 46 14.79 -6.33 0.67
CA LYS A 46 15.54 -5.34 1.47
C LYS A 46 16.44 -5.95 2.55
N GLU A 47 16.47 -7.28 2.67
CA GLU A 47 17.08 -8.00 3.79
C GLU A 47 16.56 -7.53 5.16
N LEU A 48 15.39 -6.87 5.17
CA LEU A 48 14.70 -6.45 6.37
C LEU A 48 13.91 -7.69 6.79
N GLY A 49 14.31 -8.35 7.88
CA GLY A 49 13.58 -9.52 8.38
C GLY A 49 12.07 -9.26 8.47
N LEU A 50 11.27 -10.32 8.33
CA LEU A 50 9.81 -10.43 8.10
C LEU A 50 8.84 -9.55 8.93
N HIS A 51 9.36 -8.70 9.82
CA HIS A 51 8.59 -7.98 10.83
C HIS A 51 9.01 -6.50 11.00
N GLY A 52 10.12 -6.07 10.40
CA GLY A 52 10.60 -4.69 10.54
C GLY A 52 9.85 -3.68 9.65
N GLY A 53 9.52 -4.09 8.42
CA GLY A 53 8.87 -3.21 7.44
C GLY A 53 7.39 -2.94 7.75
N TRP A 54 6.69 -3.95 8.27
CA TRP A 54 5.26 -3.88 8.55
C TRP A 54 4.88 -2.78 9.53
N VAL A 55 5.60 -2.68 10.66
CA VAL A 55 5.28 -1.72 11.72
C VAL A 55 5.54 -0.28 11.28
N ASP A 56 6.59 -0.06 10.50
CA ASP A 56 6.94 1.27 9.96
C ASP A 56 5.97 1.73 8.87
N ALA A 57 5.46 0.79 8.06
CA ALA A 57 4.46 1.05 7.02
C ALA A 57 3.09 1.44 7.60
N VAL A 58 2.69 0.85 8.73
CA VAL A 58 1.40 1.15 9.41
C VAL A 58 1.47 2.45 10.22
N ARG A 59 2.64 2.82 10.75
CA ARG A 59 2.79 3.98 11.64
C ARG A 59 2.98 5.31 10.92
N ASN A 60 3.48 5.32 9.69
CA ASN A 60 3.69 6.55 8.94
C ASN A 60 2.40 7.02 8.28
N LYS A 61 1.72 7.96 8.94
CA LYS A 61 0.60 8.74 8.40
C LYS A 61 1.06 9.90 7.50
N GLU A 62 2.36 10.14 7.37
CA GLU A 62 2.86 11.18 6.47
C GLU A 62 2.49 10.81 5.04
N ALA A 63 1.89 11.76 4.32
CA ALA A 63 1.53 11.61 2.92
C ALA A 63 2.79 11.24 2.13
N VAL A 64 2.93 9.97 1.80
CA VAL A 64 4.03 9.53 0.95
C VAL A 64 3.77 10.09 -0.43
N SER A 65 4.77 10.79 -0.96
CA SER A 65 4.73 11.22 -2.36
C SER A 65 4.70 9.98 -3.23
N LEU A 66 3.52 9.71 -3.77
CA LEU A 66 3.30 8.70 -4.79
C LEU A 66 4.04 9.16 -6.04
N VAL A 67 5.05 8.39 -6.46
CA VAL A 67 5.87 8.65 -7.63
C VAL A 67 5.98 7.36 -8.46
N PRO A 68 6.18 7.45 -9.78
CA PRO A 68 6.42 6.27 -10.60
C PRO A 68 7.60 5.44 -10.05
N ASN A 69 7.42 4.11 -9.96
CA ASN A 69 8.38 3.18 -9.34
C ASN A 69 8.69 3.46 -7.86
N GLY A 70 7.80 4.17 -7.15
CA GLY A 70 7.88 4.45 -5.72
C GLY A 70 7.45 3.29 -4.82
N ALA A 71 7.02 3.61 -3.59
CA ALA A 71 6.48 2.60 -2.68
C ALA A 71 5.14 2.06 -3.18
N ILE A 72 4.92 0.75 -3.01
CA ILE A 72 3.66 0.08 -3.36
C ILE A 72 2.61 0.48 -2.32
N LEU A 73 1.53 1.13 -2.74
CA LEU A 73 0.45 1.50 -1.82
C LEU A 73 -0.64 0.44 -1.84
N LEU A 74 -0.87 -0.19 -0.68
CA LEU A 74 -1.90 -1.20 -0.44
C LEU A 74 -2.98 -0.59 0.46
N VAL A 75 -4.19 -0.51 -0.08
CA VAL A 75 -5.34 0.09 0.61
C VAL A 75 -6.30 -1.00 1.03
N ALA A 76 -6.58 -1.06 2.33
CA ALA A 76 -7.62 -1.89 2.92
C ALA A 76 -8.90 -1.06 3.05
N ARG A 77 -10.03 -1.50 2.49
CA ARG A 77 -11.30 -0.80 2.64
C ARG A 77 -12.39 -1.74 3.17
N PRO A 78 -13.05 -1.41 4.29
CA PRO A 78 -14.25 -2.13 4.69
C PRO A 78 -15.37 -1.81 3.70
N VAL A 79 -16.02 -2.85 3.19
CA VAL A 79 -17.17 -2.76 2.28
C VAL A 79 -18.32 -3.56 2.88
N GLU A 80 -19.47 -2.90 2.99
CA GLU A 80 -20.70 -3.54 3.44
C GLU A 80 -21.27 -4.41 2.32
N THR A 81 -21.67 -5.63 2.68
CA THR A 81 -22.29 -6.60 1.77
C THR A 81 -23.49 -7.25 2.44
N ASP A 82 -24.31 -7.94 1.66
CA ASP A 82 -25.45 -8.72 2.16
C ASP A 82 -25.07 -9.80 3.19
N ARG A 83 -23.78 -10.12 3.32
CA ARG A 83 -23.22 -11.10 4.27
C ARG A 83 -22.44 -10.46 5.42
N GLY A 84 -22.51 -9.14 5.55
CA GLY A 84 -21.75 -8.35 6.53
C GLY A 84 -20.58 -7.57 5.90
N ASN A 85 -19.74 -6.99 6.74
CA ASN A 85 -18.60 -6.20 6.29
C ASN A 85 -17.43 -7.11 5.89
N ILE A 86 -16.94 -6.94 4.67
CA ILE A 86 -15.71 -7.59 4.19
C ILE A 86 -14.62 -6.54 3.99
N MET A 87 -13.35 -6.96 4.14
CA MET A 87 -12.22 -6.12 3.75
C MET A 87 -11.90 -6.38 2.28
N LYS A 88 -11.97 -5.32 1.46
CA LYS A 88 -11.43 -5.30 0.11
C LYS A 88 -10.04 -4.70 0.11
N TRP A 89 -9.17 -5.22 -0.75
CA TRP A 89 -7.80 -4.76 -0.90
C TRP A 89 -7.58 -4.20 -2.30
N VAL A 90 -6.91 -3.06 -2.37
CA VAL A 90 -6.57 -2.40 -3.64
C VAL A 90 -5.09 -2.08 -3.65
N GLN A 91 -4.40 -2.50 -4.70
CA GLN A 91 -3.07 -2.03 -5.05
C GLN A 91 -3.20 -0.76 -5.88
N VAL A 92 -2.45 0.27 -5.49
CA VAL A 92 -2.38 1.55 -6.18
C VAL A 92 -1.04 1.63 -6.88
N GLU A 93 -1.06 1.82 -8.20
CA GLU A 93 0.12 1.99 -9.03
C GLU A 93 0.13 3.37 -9.68
N VAL A 94 1.30 4.01 -9.67
CA VAL A 94 1.53 5.31 -10.30
C VAL A 94 2.27 5.09 -11.62
N MET A 95 1.65 5.51 -12.72
CA MET A 95 2.21 5.40 -14.07
C MET A 95 3.03 6.65 -14.42
N ALA A 96 4.06 6.50 -15.25
CA ALA A 96 4.89 7.62 -15.72
C ALA A 96 4.26 8.34 -16.92
#